data_AF-A0A1H2YI06-F1
#
_entry.id   AF-A0A1H2YI06-F1
#
_cell.length_a   1.000
_cell.length_b   1.000
_cell.length_c   1.000
_cell.angle_alpha   90.00
_cell.angle_beta   90.00
_cell.angle_gamma   90.00
#
_symmetry.space_group_name_H-M   'P 1'
#
loop_
_entity.id
_entity.type
_entity.pdbx_description
1 polymer ?
#
loop_
_entity_poly.entity_id
_entity_poly.type
_entity_poly.pdbx_seq_one_letter_code
_entity_poly.pdbx_strand_id
1 'polypeptide(L)'
;MYLEIGWPDFFKRGNEMIDSMDLIKELKDISLLETEDQCIKFEEIFAELYKRDDAKEYLEDLLEVFDDDVEAEEVMWSLLHYIETMPLHLLYKKILFKIEYLLNNAEYWTETIHYRMLNDDEAREVYKILFDDSNDQTKSLVKDLLNKIKNEDAVRFESKVDYVLGE
;
A
#
# COMPACT_ATOMS: atom_id res chain seq x y z
N MET A 1 -11.70 -30.58 20.51
CA MET A 1 -12.72 -30.65 19.45
C MET A 1 -12.79 -29.26 18.84
N TYR A 2 -11.86 -28.97 17.94
CA TYR A 2 -11.90 -27.75 17.13
C TYR A 2 -12.72 -28.09 15.89
N LEU A 3 -13.74 -27.29 15.61
CA LEU A 3 -14.54 -27.42 14.41
C LEU A 3 -13.64 -27.04 13.24
N GLU A 4 -13.33 -28.02 12.38
CA GLU A 4 -12.84 -27.77 11.03
C GLU A 4 -13.99 -27.08 10.26
N ILE A 5 -14.02 -25.75 10.29
CA ILE A 5 -14.77 -24.98 9.32
C ILE A 5 -13.96 -25.09 8.04
N GLY A 6 -14.28 -26.09 7.22
CA GLY A 6 -13.77 -26.19 5.86
C GLY A 6 -14.28 -25.00 5.08
N TRP A 7 -13.41 -24.00 4.88
CA TRP A 7 -13.64 -22.91 3.94
C TRP A 7 -13.85 -23.51 2.54
N PRO A 8 -14.82 -23.03 1.74
CA PRO A 8 -14.98 -23.51 0.39
C PRO A 8 -13.68 -23.32 -0.39
N ASP A 9 -13.27 -24.35 -1.13
CA ASP A 9 -12.04 -24.37 -1.92
C ASP A 9 -12.22 -23.49 -3.18
N PHE A 10 -12.37 -22.17 -2.97
CA PHE A 10 -12.59 -21.18 -4.03
C PHE A 10 -11.38 -21.04 -4.97
N PHE A 11 -10.21 -21.52 -4.53
CA PHE A 11 -8.92 -21.26 -5.17
C PHE A 11 -8.43 -22.39 -6.09
N LYS A 12 -9.26 -23.39 -6.40
CA LYS A 12 -8.93 -24.44 -7.40
C LYS A 12 -9.70 -24.24 -8.70
N ARG A 13 -9.12 -23.47 -9.63
CA ARG A 13 -9.40 -23.62 -11.07
C ARG A 13 -8.39 -24.62 -11.66
N GLY A 14 -8.77 -25.89 -11.73
CA GLY A 14 -8.10 -26.96 -12.48
C GLY A 14 -6.56 -26.96 -12.51
N ASN A 15 -5.90 -27.77 -11.67
CA ASN A 15 -4.47 -28.13 -11.73
C ASN A 15 -3.39 -27.03 -11.82
N GLU A 16 -3.72 -25.75 -11.92
CA GLU A 16 -2.78 -24.62 -11.84
C GLU A 16 -2.92 -23.97 -10.45
N MET A 17 -1.79 -23.76 -9.75
CA MET A 17 -1.80 -22.87 -8.58
C MET A 17 -2.12 -21.47 -9.07
N ILE A 18 -3.17 -20.86 -8.54
CA ILE A 18 -3.41 -19.43 -8.69
C ILE A 18 -2.17 -18.72 -8.13
N ASP A 19 -1.46 -17.95 -8.95
CA ASP A 19 -0.33 -17.10 -8.54
C ASP A 19 -0.87 -15.89 -7.74
N SER A 20 -0.06 -15.31 -6.84
CA SER A 20 -0.39 -14.05 -6.14
C SER A 20 -0.87 -12.94 -7.08
N MET A 21 -0.37 -12.88 -8.32
CA MET A 21 -0.87 -11.91 -9.31
C MET A 21 -2.37 -12.04 -9.60
N ASP A 22 -2.89 -13.27 -9.72
CA ASP A 22 -4.30 -13.47 -10.03
C ASP A 22 -5.19 -13.14 -8.82
N LEU A 23 -4.70 -13.40 -7.60
CA LEU A 23 -5.36 -12.93 -6.39
C LEU A 23 -5.42 -11.40 -6.32
N ILE A 24 -4.34 -10.71 -6.66
CA ILE A 24 -4.29 -9.25 -6.63
C ILE A 24 -5.22 -8.63 -7.67
N LYS A 25 -5.34 -9.23 -8.86
CA LYS A 25 -6.36 -8.80 -9.84
C LYS A 25 -7.76 -8.93 -9.26
N GLU A 26 -8.06 -10.04 -8.59
CA GLU A 26 -9.37 -10.22 -7.95
C GLU A 26 -9.61 -9.21 -6.82
N LEU A 27 -8.58 -8.78 -6.08
CA LEU A 27 -8.70 -7.69 -5.11
C LEU A 27 -9.03 -6.36 -5.77
N LYS A 28 -8.35 -6.01 -6.87
CA LYS A 28 -8.62 -4.77 -7.62
C LYS A 28 -10.07 -4.72 -8.08
N ASP A 29 -10.61 -5.84 -8.58
CA ASP A 29 -11.99 -5.93 -9.08
C ASP A 29 -13.07 -5.74 -7.98
N ILE A 30 -12.71 -5.92 -6.71
CA ILE A 30 -13.65 -5.80 -5.56
C ILE A 30 -13.28 -4.69 -4.59
N SER A 31 -12.29 -3.85 -4.93
CA SER A 31 -11.67 -2.86 -4.04
C SER A 31 -12.62 -1.78 -3.49
N LEU A 32 -13.73 -1.50 -4.18
CA LEU A 32 -14.77 -0.56 -3.70
C LEU A 32 -15.58 -1.08 -2.50
N LEU A 33 -15.67 -2.41 -2.34
CA LEU A 33 -16.29 -3.06 -1.17
C LEU A 33 -17.75 -2.64 -0.88
N GLU A 34 -18.55 -2.46 -1.93
CA GLU A 34 -19.94 -1.99 -1.86
C GLU A 34 -20.92 -2.98 -1.19
N THR A 35 -20.50 -4.24 -0.98
CA THR A 35 -21.34 -5.32 -0.45
C THR A 35 -20.60 -6.16 0.59
N GLU A 36 -21.36 -6.77 1.52
CA GLU A 36 -20.83 -7.69 2.52
C GLU A 36 -20.11 -8.90 1.87
N ASP A 37 -20.62 -9.40 0.75
CA ASP A 37 -19.99 -10.49 -0.02
C ASP A 37 -18.62 -10.06 -0.59
N GLN A 38 -18.46 -8.80 -1.04
CA GLN A 38 -17.17 -8.28 -1.49
C GLN A 38 -16.19 -8.15 -0.32
N CYS A 39 -16.65 -7.70 0.86
CA CYS A 39 -15.82 -7.65 2.06
C CYS A 39 -15.31 -9.03 2.48
N ILE A 40 -16.20 -10.03 2.55
CA ILE A 40 -15.83 -11.41 2.87
C ILE A 40 -14.82 -11.94 1.85
N LYS A 41 -15.08 -11.73 0.55
CA LYS A 41 -14.19 -12.19 -0.51
C LYS A 41 -12.82 -11.51 -0.43
N PHE A 42 -12.78 -10.21 -0.11
CA PHE A 42 -11.51 -9.51 0.09
C PHE A 42 -10.73 -10.16 1.23
N GLU A 43 -11.34 -10.35 2.40
CA GLU A 43 -10.67 -10.97 3.55
C GLU A 43 -10.15 -12.39 3.22
N GLU A 44 -10.91 -13.19 2.48
CA GLU A 44 -10.49 -14.53 2.05
C GLU A 44 -9.27 -14.49 1.12
N ILE A 45 -9.30 -13.63 0.09
CA ILE A 45 -8.17 -13.45 -0.84
C ILE A 45 -6.95 -12.93 -0.09
N PHE A 46 -7.16 -11.96 0.79
CA PHE A 46 -6.10 -11.31 1.54
C PHE A 46 -5.43 -12.27 2.52
N ALA A 47 -6.22 -13.09 3.23
CA ALA A 47 -5.70 -14.16 4.08
C ALA A 47 -4.87 -15.20 3.30
N GLU A 48 -5.19 -15.43 2.03
CA GLU A 48 -4.39 -16.29 1.16
C GLU A 48 -3.08 -15.62 0.71
N LEU A 49 -3.09 -14.33 0.36
CA LEU A 49 -1.87 -13.56 0.05
C LEU A 49 -0.87 -13.53 1.20
N TYR A 50 -1.33 -13.46 2.46
CA TYR A 50 -0.46 -13.52 3.64
C TYR A 50 0.36 -14.81 3.74
N LYS A 51 -0.06 -15.90 3.09
CA LYS A 51 0.63 -17.20 3.13
C LYS A 51 1.68 -17.34 2.02
N ARG A 52 1.82 -16.32 1.16
CA ARG A 52 2.55 -16.42 -0.10
C ARG A 52 3.77 -15.52 -0.12
N ASP A 53 4.93 -16.13 -0.37
CA ASP A 53 6.22 -15.42 -0.38
C ASP A 53 6.47 -14.59 -1.67
N ASP A 54 5.73 -14.89 -2.74
CA ASP A 54 5.83 -14.26 -4.06
C ASP A 54 5.00 -12.97 -4.17
N ALA A 55 4.09 -12.68 -3.23
CA ALA A 55 3.26 -11.48 -3.25
C ALA A 55 4.07 -10.16 -3.29
N LYS A 56 5.28 -10.16 -2.70
CA LYS A 56 6.22 -9.03 -2.76
C LYS A 56 6.70 -8.69 -4.17
N GLU A 57 6.64 -9.65 -5.10
CA GLU A 57 7.00 -9.45 -6.50
C GLU A 57 5.97 -8.57 -7.22
N TYR A 58 4.74 -8.54 -6.70
CA TYR A 58 3.59 -7.82 -7.23
C TYR A 58 3.21 -6.58 -6.40
N LEU A 59 4.18 -6.01 -5.68
CA LEU A 59 3.94 -4.86 -4.81
C LEU A 59 3.41 -3.62 -5.55
N GLU A 60 3.82 -3.43 -6.80
CA GLU A 60 3.25 -2.37 -7.64
C GLU A 60 1.75 -2.57 -7.87
N ASP A 61 1.31 -3.80 -8.09
CA ASP A 61 -0.10 -4.14 -8.27
C ASP A 61 -0.88 -4.05 -6.96
N LEU A 62 -0.27 -4.41 -5.82
CA LEU A 62 -0.88 -4.23 -4.50
C LEU A 62 -1.09 -2.76 -4.16
N LEU A 63 -0.15 -1.89 -4.53
CA LEU A 63 -0.30 -0.45 -4.32
C LEU A 63 -1.47 0.15 -5.13
N GLU A 64 -1.85 -0.48 -6.25
CA GLU A 64 -3.00 -0.07 -7.07
C GLU A 64 -4.35 -0.57 -6.51
N VAL A 65 -4.37 -1.30 -5.38
CA VAL A 65 -5.60 -1.72 -4.70
C VAL A 65 -6.14 -0.61 -3.77
N PHE A 66 -5.30 0.34 -3.34
CA PHE A 66 -5.78 1.48 -2.56
C PHE A 66 -6.77 2.31 -3.36
N ASP A 67 -7.89 2.63 -2.73
CA ASP A 67 -8.96 3.44 -3.31
C ASP A 67 -9.55 4.34 -2.22
N ASP A 68 -9.69 5.62 -2.52
CA ASP A 68 -10.24 6.63 -1.60
C ASP A 68 -11.78 6.54 -1.50
N ASP A 69 -12.44 5.96 -2.51
CA ASP A 69 -13.90 5.81 -2.58
C ASP A 69 -14.40 4.48 -1.95
N VAL A 70 -13.55 3.80 -1.18
CA VAL A 70 -13.88 2.53 -0.51
C VAL A 70 -14.96 2.72 0.56
N GLU A 71 -16.01 1.90 0.54
CA GLU A 71 -17.09 1.96 1.55
C GLU A 71 -16.64 1.37 2.92
N ALA A 72 -15.65 0.48 2.91
CA ALA A 72 -15.10 -0.18 4.09
C ALA A 72 -13.61 0.14 4.31
N GLU A 73 -13.33 1.33 4.87
CA GLU A 73 -11.96 1.85 5.11
C GLU A 73 -11.04 0.87 5.88
N GLU A 74 -11.59 0.09 6.82
CA GLU A 74 -10.86 -0.91 7.62
C GLU A 74 -10.10 -1.95 6.76
N VAL A 75 -10.59 -2.21 5.56
CA VAL A 75 -9.95 -3.15 4.62
C VAL A 75 -8.70 -2.54 4.00
N MET A 76 -8.70 -1.24 3.70
CA MET A 76 -7.50 -0.54 3.24
C MET A 76 -6.48 -0.36 4.36
N TRP A 77 -6.92 -0.22 5.62
CA TRP A 77 -6.01 -0.34 6.76
C TRP A 77 -5.34 -1.72 6.84
N SER A 78 -6.07 -2.78 6.53
CA SER A 78 -5.51 -4.14 6.43
C SER A 78 -4.48 -4.25 5.31
N LEU A 79 -4.77 -3.66 4.14
CA LEU A 79 -3.83 -3.54 3.02
C LEU A 79 -2.54 -2.82 3.42
N LEU A 80 -2.67 -1.66 4.08
CA LEU A 80 -1.55 -0.87 4.58
C LEU A 80 -0.67 -1.67 5.54
N HIS A 81 -1.29 -2.31 6.54
CA HIS A 81 -0.53 -3.13 7.49
C HIS A 81 0.17 -4.32 6.83
N TYR A 82 -0.40 -4.90 5.78
CA TYR A 82 0.24 -5.98 5.04
C TYR A 82 1.47 -5.51 4.28
N ILE A 83 1.36 -4.45 3.48
CA ILE A 83 2.51 -3.95 2.70
C ILE A 83 3.64 -3.48 3.61
N GLU A 84 3.33 -2.99 4.82
CA GLU A 84 4.32 -2.63 5.85
C GLU A 84 5.11 -3.81 6.42
N THR A 85 4.64 -5.05 6.23
CA THR A 85 5.44 -6.24 6.56
C THR A 85 6.57 -6.48 5.56
N MET A 86 6.54 -5.83 4.40
CA MET A 86 7.53 -6.01 3.33
C MET A 86 8.82 -5.20 3.60
N PRO A 87 9.96 -5.58 2.98
CA PRO A 87 11.22 -4.87 3.17
C PRO A 87 11.10 -3.37 2.82
N LEU A 88 11.41 -2.48 3.77
CA LEU A 88 11.24 -1.03 3.64
C LEU A 88 11.79 -0.45 2.33
N HIS A 89 13.03 -0.79 1.99
CA HIS A 89 13.66 -0.30 0.76
C HIS A 89 12.92 -0.75 -0.50
N LEU A 90 12.37 -1.97 -0.52
CA LEU A 90 11.57 -2.44 -1.66
C LEU A 90 10.26 -1.66 -1.72
N LEU A 91 9.55 -1.57 -0.61
CA LEU A 91 8.27 -0.87 -0.50
C LEU A 91 8.36 0.59 -0.94
N TYR A 92 9.29 1.34 -0.36
CA TYR A 92 9.39 2.78 -0.60
C TYR A 92 9.84 3.06 -2.03
N LYS A 93 10.69 2.20 -2.60
CA LYS A 93 11.08 2.31 -4.01
C LYS A 93 9.88 2.12 -4.93
N LYS A 94 8.97 1.19 -4.63
CA LYS A 94 7.75 0.97 -5.42
C LYS A 94 6.73 2.09 -5.25
N ILE A 95 6.56 2.62 -4.02
CA ILE A 95 5.71 3.79 -3.76
C ILE A 95 6.18 4.99 -4.59
N LEU A 96 7.47 5.31 -4.55
CA LEU A 96 8.01 6.45 -5.30
C LEU A 96 7.93 6.24 -6.82
N PHE A 97 8.08 5.00 -7.28
CA PHE A 97 7.88 4.66 -8.68
C PHE A 97 6.42 4.86 -9.13
N LYS A 98 5.46 4.56 -8.26
CA LYS A 98 4.02 4.69 -8.53
C LYS A 98 3.40 6.01 -8.10
N ILE A 99 4.19 6.98 -7.63
CA ILE A 99 3.67 8.19 -6.96
C ILE A 99 2.64 8.95 -7.80
N GLU A 100 2.83 9.09 -9.11
CA GLU A 100 1.88 9.76 -9.98
C GLU A 100 0.55 9.02 -10.08
N TYR A 101 0.59 7.68 -10.17
CA TYR A 101 -0.63 6.88 -10.17
C TYR A 101 -1.35 7.00 -8.83
N LEU A 102 -0.61 6.87 -7.73
CA LEU A 102 -1.14 6.89 -6.38
C LEU A 102 -1.82 8.23 -6.06
N LEU A 103 -1.18 9.36 -6.38
CA LEU A 103 -1.76 10.69 -6.19
C LEU A 103 -3.03 10.93 -7.04
N ASN A 104 -3.15 10.28 -8.20
CA ASN A 104 -4.30 10.48 -9.09
C ASN A 104 -5.51 9.59 -8.74
N ASN A 105 -5.30 8.47 -8.05
CA ASN A 105 -6.35 7.47 -7.82
C ASN A 105 -6.62 7.19 -6.33
N ALA A 106 -5.70 7.54 -5.43
CA ALA A 106 -5.80 7.28 -4.00
C ALA A 106 -5.02 8.34 -3.20
N GLU A 107 -5.37 9.62 -3.34
CA GLU A 107 -4.65 10.75 -2.71
C GLU A 107 -4.63 10.60 -1.18
N TYR A 108 -5.76 10.27 -0.55
CA TYR A 108 -5.86 10.11 0.90
C TYR A 108 -4.99 8.97 1.42
N TRP A 109 -5.01 7.81 0.75
CA TRP A 109 -4.12 6.71 1.12
C TRP A 109 -2.65 7.01 0.85
N THR A 110 -2.35 7.75 -0.23
CA THR A 110 -0.99 8.19 -0.55
C THR A 110 -0.42 9.07 0.55
N GLU A 111 -1.19 10.04 1.03
CA GLU A 111 -0.83 10.88 2.17
C GLU A 111 -0.65 10.06 3.44
N THR A 112 -1.59 9.17 3.73
CA THR A 112 -1.52 8.28 4.90
C THR A 112 -0.24 7.47 4.91
N ILE A 113 0.14 6.89 3.77
CA ILE A 113 1.41 6.16 3.60
C ILE A 113 2.61 7.08 3.88
N HIS A 114 2.63 8.29 3.32
CA HIS A 114 3.73 9.23 3.50
C HIS A 114 3.84 9.74 4.94
N TYR A 115 2.72 9.94 5.62
CA TYR A 115 2.69 10.21 7.06
C TYR A 115 3.37 9.10 7.86
N ARG A 116 3.15 7.82 7.50
CA ARG A 116 3.81 6.68 8.16
C ARG A 116 5.30 6.62 7.86
N MET A 117 5.70 6.87 6.60
CA MET A 117 7.11 6.93 6.18
C MET A 117 7.91 8.02 6.92
N LEU A 118 7.29 9.15 7.25
CA LEU A 118 7.93 10.26 7.98
C LEU A 118 8.07 9.99 9.49
N ASN A 119 7.16 9.21 10.07
CA ASN A 119 7.01 9.09 11.52
C ASN A 119 8.06 8.21 12.19
N ASP A 120 8.61 7.23 11.49
CA ASP A 120 9.68 6.38 11.98
C ASP A 120 11.06 6.87 11.49
N ASP A 121 12.07 6.83 12.36
CA ASP A 121 13.38 7.41 12.04
C ASP A 121 14.16 6.57 11.01
N GLU A 122 14.14 5.24 11.12
CA GLU A 122 14.80 4.33 10.17
C GLU A 122 14.11 4.38 8.80
N ALA A 123 12.77 4.36 8.81
CA ALA A 123 11.95 4.58 7.62
C ALA A 123 12.29 5.91 6.93
N ARG A 124 12.39 7.00 7.69
CA ARG A 124 12.66 8.33 7.15
C ARG A 124 14.06 8.43 6.52
N GLU A 125 15.05 7.74 7.08
CA GLU A 125 16.39 7.64 6.47
C GLU A 125 16.34 6.93 5.10
N VAL A 126 15.67 5.77 5.03
CA VAL A 126 15.49 5.03 3.77
C VAL A 126 14.72 5.87 2.75
N TYR A 127 13.69 6.58 3.21
CA TYR A 127 12.89 7.43 2.36
C TYR A 127 13.71 8.57 1.76
N LYS A 128 14.54 9.24 2.57
CA LYS A 128 15.45 10.28 2.08
C LYS A 128 16.38 9.76 0.99
N ILE A 129 17.03 8.61 1.22
CA ILE A 129 17.97 8.03 0.26
C ILE A 129 17.27 7.78 -1.09
N LEU A 130 16.08 7.18 -1.05
CA LEU A 130 15.33 6.87 -2.27
C LEU A 130 14.76 8.12 -2.96
N PHE A 131 14.37 9.14 -2.18
CA PHE A 131 13.97 10.43 -2.72
C PHE A 131 15.14 11.11 -3.43
N ASP A 132 16.34 11.13 -2.83
CA ASP A 132 17.54 11.73 -3.41
C ASP A 132 17.97 11.02 -4.70
N ASP A 133 17.75 9.71 -4.81
CA ASP A 133 18.03 8.89 -6.01
C ASP A 133 16.93 8.94 -7.09
N SER A 134 15.78 9.56 -6.80
CA SER A 134 14.66 9.62 -7.73
C SER A 134 14.86 10.64 -8.87
N ASN A 135 14.12 10.46 -9.95
CA ASN A 135 14.10 11.40 -11.08
C ASN A 135 13.39 12.72 -10.71
N ASP A 136 13.57 13.75 -11.52
CA ASP A 136 13.05 15.10 -11.25
C ASP A 136 11.52 15.16 -11.15
N GLN A 137 10.80 14.37 -11.94
CA GLN A 137 9.33 14.33 -11.89
C GLN A 137 8.85 13.74 -10.56
N THR A 138 9.38 12.59 -10.17
CA THR A 138 9.08 11.96 -8.87
C THR A 138 9.43 12.90 -7.73
N LYS A 139 10.61 13.55 -7.77
CA LYS A 139 11.02 14.53 -6.75
C LYS A 139 10.05 15.70 -6.65
N SER A 140 9.59 16.24 -7.78
CA SER A 140 8.62 17.34 -7.78
C SER A 140 7.31 16.93 -7.11
N LEU A 141 6.73 15.80 -7.52
CA LEU A 141 5.46 15.30 -6.98
C LEU A 141 5.56 15.03 -5.47
N VAL A 142 6.64 14.35 -5.05
CA VAL A 142 6.89 14.07 -3.64
C VAL A 142 7.12 15.35 -2.85
N LYS A 143 7.85 16.32 -3.40
CA LYS A 143 8.08 17.60 -2.73
C LYS A 143 6.77 18.36 -2.50
N ASP A 144 5.87 18.38 -3.49
CA ASP A 144 4.56 19.03 -3.34
C ASP A 144 3.73 18.34 -2.24
N LEU A 145 3.70 17.00 -2.24
CA LEU A 145 3.03 16.20 -1.21
C LEU A 145 3.61 16.43 0.19
N LEU A 146 4.94 16.42 0.34
CA LEU A 146 5.59 16.63 1.64
C LEU A 146 5.37 18.06 2.16
N ASN A 147 5.32 19.06 1.28
CA ASN A 147 4.95 20.42 1.66
C ASN A 147 3.48 20.52 2.08
N LYS A 148 2.57 19.78 1.44
CA LYS A 148 1.18 19.67 1.89
C LYS A 148 1.12 19.13 3.33
N ILE A 149 1.76 17.99 3.59
CA ILE A 149 1.87 17.37 4.92
C ILE A 149 2.47 18.34 5.97
N LYS A 150 3.55 19.04 5.61
CA LYS A 150 4.18 20.05 6.47
C LYS A 150 3.22 21.20 6.82
N ASN A 151 2.41 21.64 5.86
CA ASN A 151 1.46 22.74 6.07
C ASN A 151 0.25 22.33 6.90
N GLU A 152 -0.14 21.05 6.87
CA GLU A 152 -1.25 20.51 7.65
C GLU A 152 -0.92 20.38 9.15
N ASP A 153 0.29 19.93 9.49
CA ASP A 153 0.77 19.85 10.88
C ASP A 153 2.28 20.11 10.98
N ALA A 154 2.66 21.39 10.87
CA ALA A 154 4.05 21.82 10.94
C ALA A 154 4.72 21.45 12.28
N VAL A 155 3.96 21.48 13.39
CA VAL A 155 4.47 21.14 14.73
C VAL A 155 5.03 19.71 14.75
N ARG A 156 4.37 18.79 14.04
CA ARG A 156 4.77 17.38 13.99
C ARG A 156 5.70 17.04 12.84
N PHE A 157 5.56 17.68 11.68
CA PHE A 157 6.19 17.22 10.44
C PHE A 157 7.21 18.17 9.81
N GLU A 158 7.32 19.43 10.22
CA GLU A 158 8.27 20.38 9.62
C GLU A 158 9.70 19.83 9.57
N SER A 159 10.26 19.45 10.72
CA SER A 159 11.62 18.93 10.80
C SER A 159 11.82 17.60 10.06
N LYS A 160 10.78 16.78 9.98
CA LYS A 160 10.82 15.47 9.28
C LYS A 160 10.82 15.67 7.77
N VAL A 161 10.01 16.60 7.29
CA VAL A 161 9.93 16.97 5.88
C VAL A 161 11.23 17.63 5.44
N ASP A 162 11.72 18.62 6.20
CA ASP A 162 12.95 19.34 5.89
C ASP A 162 14.16 18.40 5.83
N TYR A 163 14.20 17.41 6.73
CA TYR A 163 15.20 16.34 6.68
C TYR A 163 15.19 15.58 5.35
N VAL A 164 14.01 15.11 4.89
CA VAL A 164 13.89 14.36 3.63
C VAL A 164 14.28 15.25 2.45
N LEU A 165 13.75 16.47 2.39
CA LEU A 165 13.98 17.43 1.31
C LEU A 165 15.40 18.02 1.29
N GLY A 166 16.14 17.91 2.40
CA GLY A 166 17.48 18.50 2.55
C GLY A 166 17.46 20.02 2.69
N GLU A 167 16.43 20.56 3.34
CA GLU A 167 16.19 22.01 3.55
C GLU A 167 16.60 22.50 4.95
#